data_AF-F1LEN5-F1
#
_entry.id   AF-F1LEN5-F1
#
_cell.length_a   1.000
_cell.length_b   1.000
_cell.length_c   1.000
_cell.angle_alpha   90.00
_cell.angle_beta   90.00
_cell.angle_gamma   90.00
#
_symmetry.space_group_name_H-M   'P 1'
#
loop_
_entity.id
_entity.type
_entity.pdbx_description
1 polymer ?
#
loop_
_entity_poly.entity_id
_entity_poly.type
_entity_poly.pdbx_seq_one_letter_code
_entity_poly.pdbx_strand_id
1 'polypeptide(L)'
;MFRSQLIVIFFVAYASFTVAIPVDDGVEGEPEIECGPTSITVNFNTRNQFEGHVYVKGLYDQEGYRNDENGRSVAGITLPFDSCNVARTRSLNPRGIFVTTTVVISFHPPFVTKVDRAYRIQCFYMEADKTVSTQLEVSEITTAFQTQIVPMPVCRYEILDMVDLVDNQYNLL
;
A
#
# COMPACT_ATOMS: atom_id res chain seq x y z
N MET A 1 34.18 3.32 55.53
CA MET A 1 33.17 4.27 55.01
C MET A 1 33.55 4.82 53.62
N PHE A 2 34.77 5.37 53.43
CA PHE A 2 35.24 5.91 52.13
C PHE A 2 35.27 4.91 50.95
N ARG A 3 35.61 3.64 51.18
CA ARG A 3 35.60 2.60 50.13
C ARG A 3 34.20 2.34 49.56
N SER A 4 33.16 2.38 50.39
CA SER A 4 31.78 2.19 49.94
C SER A 4 31.27 3.37 49.12
N GLN A 5 31.68 4.60 49.48
CA GLN A 5 31.34 5.82 48.75
C GLN A 5 31.97 5.83 47.35
N LEU A 6 33.23 5.39 47.24
CA LEU A 6 33.94 5.26 45.96
C LEU A 6 33.27 4.24 45.02
N ILE A 7 32.81 3.11 45.54
CA ILE A 7 32.10 2.09 44.75
C ILE A 7 30.76 2.66 44.22
N VAL A 8 30.01 3.38 45.05
CA VAL A 8 28.75 4.01 44.65
C VAL A 8 28.98 5.08 43.59
N ILE A 9 30.01 5.93 43.74
CA ILE A 9 30.37 6.93 42.74
C ILE A 9 30.78 6.28 41.41
N PHE A 10 31.55 5.18 41.46
CA PHE A 10 31.94 4.44 40.27
C PHE A 10 30.74 3.78 39.58
N PHE A 11 29.78 3.24 40.34
CA PHE A 11 28.54 2.67 39.81
C PHE A 11 27.62 3.73 39.19
N VAL A 12 27.48 4.89 39.84
CA VAL A 12 26.70 6.02 39.32
C VAL A 12 27.35 6.60 38.06
N ALA A 13 28.69 6.69 38.02
CA ALA A 13 29.43 7.10 36.84
C ALA A 13 29.29 6.10 35.68
N TYR A 14 29.34 4.80 35.96
CA TYR A 14 29.09 3.77 34.94
C TYR A 14 27.63 3.79 34.43
N ALA A 15 26.67 4.07 35.31
CA ALA A 15 25.25 4.21 34.93
C ALA A 15 24.99 5.46 34.08
N SER A 16 25.75 6.55 34.25
CA SER A 16 25.65 7.72 33.37
C SER A 16 26.37 7.54 32.02
N PHE A 17 27.25 6.53 31.88
CA PHE A 17 27.86 6.16 30.60
C PHE A 17 26.99 5.26 29.72
N THR A 18 25.88 4.70 30.24
CA THR A 18 24.90 4.01 29.39
C THR A 18 23.94 5.01 28.74
N VAL A 19 24.49 5.97 28.01
CA VAL A 19 23.70 6.74 27.04
C VAL A 19 23.46 5.81 25.87
N ALA A 20 22.21 5.43 25.64
CA ALA A 20 21.81 4.66 24.47
C ALA A 20 22.35 5.38 23.22
N ILE A 21 23.19 4.69 22.44
CA ILE A 21 23.68 5.19 21.15
C ILE A 21 22.43 5.45 20.30
N PRO A 22 22.13 6.70 19.93
CA PRO A 22 21.03 6.95 19.02
C PRO A 22 21.41 6.33 17.68
N VAL A 23 20.55 5.44 17.17
CA VAL A 23 20.63 4.96 15.79
C VAL A 23 20.44 6.18 14.88
N ASP A 24 21.49 6.59 14.17
CA ASP A 24 21.48 7.74 13.25
C ASP A 24 20.99 7.34 11.85
N ASP A 25 20.05 6.40 11.80
CA ASP A 25 19.39 5.98 10.58
C ASP A 25 18.07 6.73 10.45
N GLY A 26 17.81 7.26 9.26
CA GLY A 26 16.62 8.06 9.02
C GLY A 26 16.40 8.35 7.55
N VAL A 27 15.15 8.67 7.22
CA VAL A 27 14.76 9.13 5.87
C VAL A 27 15.29 10.53 5.65
N GLU A 28 16.00 10.72 4.54
CA GLU A 28 16.52 12.00 4.08
C GLU A 28 15.47 12.70 3.22
N GLY A 29 14.88 13.77 3.76
CA GLY A 29 13.88 14.57 3.04
C GLY A 29 12.50 13.92 2.94
N GLU A 30 11.78 14.30 1.88
CA GLU A 30 10.47 13.75 1.53
C GLU A 30 10.61 12.57 0.56
N PRO A 31 9.76 11.54 0.66
CA PRO A 31 9.80 10.42 -0.26
C PRO A 31 9.36 10.81 -1.67
N GLU A 32 9.93 10.15 -2.67
CA GLU A 32 9.51 10.28 -4.06
C GLU A 32 8.28 9.40 -4.29
N ILE A 33 7.20 9.99 -4.79
CA ILE A 33 5.91 9.32 -4.97
C ILE A 33 5.54 9.38 -6.46
N GLU A 34 5.40 8.21 -7.08
CA GLU A 34 4.95 8.07 -8.45
C GLU A 34 3.55 7.45 -8.47
N CYS A 35 2.55 8.27 -8.80
CA CYS A 35 1.16 7.85 -8.96
C CYS A 35 0.93 7.31 -10.38
N GLY A 36 1.13 6.01 -10.59
CA GLY A 36 0.88 5.34 -11.87
C GLY A 36 -0.60 5.02 -12.12
N PRO A 37 -0.96 4.56 -13.33
CA PRO A 37 -2.36 4.24 -13.68
C PRO A 37 -2.89 2.97 -12.99
N THR A 38 -2.01 2.05 -12.60
CA THR A 38 -2.36 0.73 -12.01
C THR A 38 -1.72 0.48 -10.65
N SER A 39 -0.70 1.26 -10.29
CA SER A 39 0.07 1.11 -9.05
C SER A 39 0.64 2.44 -8.59
N ILE A 40 0.86 2.57 -7.27
CA ILE A 40 1.63 3.66 -6.65
C ILE A 40 3.01 3.13 -6.29
N THR A 41 4.06 3.80 -6.75
CA THR A 41 5.43 3.51 -6.33
C THR A 41 5.90 4.59 -5.36
N VAL A 42 6.52 4.17 -4.27
CA VAL A 42 7.04 5.06 -3.23
C VAL A 42 8.49 4.72 -2.98
N ASN A 43 9.38 5.69 -3.11
CA ASN A 43 10.81 5.52 -2.86
C ASN A 43 11.26 6.43 -1.70
N PHE A 44 11.95 5.85 -0.75
CA PHE A 44 12.52 6.52 0.41
C PHE A 44 14.04 6.57 0.26
N ASN A 45 14.62 7.77 0.29
CA ASN A 45 16.06 7.94 0.39
C ASN A 45 16.46 7.88 1.86
N THR A 46 17.41 7.01 2.23
CA THR A 46 17.91 6.87 3.59
C THR A 46 19.35 7.39 3.67
N ARG A 47 19.71 7.98 4.82
CA ARG A 47 21.07 8.54 5.02
C ARG A 47 22.15 7.46 4.97
N ASN A 48 21.89 6.33 5.61
CA ASN A 48 22.78 5.18 5.67
C ASN A 48 22.16 3.99 4.90
N GLN A 49 22.88 2.88 4.86
CA GLN A 49 22.36 1.63 4.31
C GLN A 49 21.10 1.21 5.08
N PHE A 50 19.99 1.03 4.38
CA PHE A 50 18.73 0.60 4.95
C PHE A 50 18.77 -0.92 5.20
N GLU A 51 18.47 -1.32 6.42
CA GLU A 51 18.25 -2.72 6.80
C GLU A 51 16.92 -2.82 7.54
N GLY A 52 15.87 -3.23 6.83
CA GLY A 52 14.55 -3.24 7.42
C GLY A 52 13.46 -3.51 6.40
N HIS A 53 12.26 -3.04 6.73
CA HIS A 53 11.05 -3.36 5.99
C HIS A 53 10.24 -2.11 5.70
N VAL A 54 9.78 -1.99 4.46
CA VAL A 54 8.77 -1.00 4.05
C VAL A 54 7.47 -1.75 3.82
N TYR A 55 6.38 -1.32 4.46
CA TYR A 55 5.11 -2.05 4.39
C TYR A 55 3.90 -1.14 4.45
N VAL A 56 2.76 -1.65 3.98
CA VAL A 56 1.47 -0.96 4.10
C VAL A 56 0.89 -1.15 5.50
N LYS A 57 0.42 -0.05 6.09
CA LYS A 57 -0.19 -0.06 7.42
C LYS A 57 -1.33 -1.08 7.49
N GLY A 58 -1.22 -2.05 8.40
CA GLY A 58 -2.25 -3.08 8.65
C GLY A 58 -2.15 -4.33 7.77
N LEU A 59 -1.15 -4.41 6.87
CA LEU A 59 -0.91 -5.57 6.00
C LEU A 59 0.51 -6.14 6.15
N TYR A 60 1.16 -5.92 7.30
CA TYR A 60 2.55 -6.36 7.54
C TYR A 60 2.73 -7.88 7.38
N ASP A 61 1.73 -8.68 7.79
CA ASP A 61 1.81 -10.15 7.79
C ASP A 61 1.75 -10.77 6.39
N GLN A 62 1.42 -9.99 5.36
CA GLN A 62 1.30 -10.48 3.98
C GLN A 62 2.55 -10.09 3.20
N GLU A 63 3.32 -11.09 2.73
CA GLU A 63 4.59 -10.88 2.03
C GLU A 63 4.48 -10.01 0.77
N GLY A 64 3.32 -9.99 0.10
CA GLY A 64 3.08 -9.14 -1.08
C GLY A 64 2.97 -7.63 -0.78
N TYR A 65 2.99 -7.24 0.49
CA TYR A 65 2.77 -5.86 0.96
C TYR A 65 3.93 -5.31 1.77
N ARG A 66 5.01 -6.08 1.82
CA ARG A 66 6.22 -5.78 2.54
C ARG A 66 7.38 -5.96 1.59
N ASN A 67 8.21 -4.93 1.49
CA ASN A 67 9.51 -5.05 0.84
C ASN A 67 10.59 -5.07 1.91
N ASP A 68 11.35 -6.15 1.91
CA ASP A 68 12.51 -6.34 2.75
C ASP A 68 13.72 -5.89 1.94
N GLU A 69 14.39 -4.85 2.42
CA GLU A 69 15.61 -4.38 1.80
C GLU A 69 16.78 -4.49 2.76
N ASN A 70 17.89 -4.98 2.22
CA ASN A 70 19.11 -5.24 2.95
C ASN A 70 20.28 -4.54 2.26
N GLY A 71 20.73 -3.42 2.81
CA GLY A 71 22.00 -2.79 2.47
C GLY A 71 21.95 -1.75 1.35
N ARG A 72 20.76 -1.35 0.87
CA ARG A 72 20.61 -0.27 -0.12
C ARG A 72 20.27 1.04 0.59
N SER A 73 20.71 2.19 0.07
CA SER A 73 20.33 3.51 0.62
C SER A 73 18.99 4.05 0.09
N VAL A 74 18.25 3.24 -0.67
CA VAL A 74 16.98 3.63 -1.29
C VAL A 74 16.00 2.48 -1.12
N ALA A 75 14.99 2.70 -0.29
CA ALA A 75 13.95 1.73 0.01
C ALA A 75 12.65 2.02 -0.72
N GLY A 76 12.18 1.06 -1.52
CA GLY A 76 11.01 1.24 -2.39
C GLY A 76 9.87 0.27 -2.10
N ILE A 77 8.63 0.70 -2.32
CA ILE A 77 7.49 -0.21 -2.43
C ILE A 77 6.55 0.17 -3.57
N THR A 78 6.15 -0.83 -4.35
CA THR A 78 5.16 -0.70 -5.41
C THR A 78 3.86 -1.34 -4.95
N LEU A 79 2.80 -0.54 -4.89
CA LEU A 79 1.49 -0.94 -4.40
C LEU A 79 0.49 -1.01 -5.56
N PRO A 80 0.10 -2.21 -6.00
CA PRO A 80 -0.96 -2.38 -7.00
C PRO A 80 -2.31 -1.97 -6.41
N PHE A 81 -3.20 -1.41 -7.24
CA PHE A 81 -4.53 -1.02 -6.76
C PHE A 81 -5.49 -2.19 -6.51
N ASP A 82 -5.25 -3.33 -7.14
CA ASP A 82 -6.16 -4.48 -7.13
C ASP A 82 -5.87 -5.43 -5.98
N SER A 83 -4.60 -5.52 -5.62
CA SER A 83 -4.09 -6.41 -4.59
C SER A 83 -3.50 -5.61 -3.45
N CYS A 84 -4.07 -4.46 -3.09
CA CYS A 84 -3.72 -3.72 -1.87
C CYS A 84 -4.92 -2.96 -1.37
N ASN A 85 -5.14 -2.97 -0.05
CA ASN A 85 -6.27 -2.30 0.59
C ASN A 85 -6.09 -0.77 0.58
N VAL A 86 -6.02 -0.20 -0.62
CA VAL A 86 -5.87 1.21 -0.88
C VAL A 86 -7.26 1.83 -0.83
N ALA A 87 -7.42 2.87 -0.01
CA ALA A 87 -8.71 3.54 0.14
C ALA A 87 -8.99 4.46 -1.06
N ARG A 88 -10.12 4.25 -1.75
CA ARG A 88 -10.55 5.07 -2.88
C ARG A 88 -11.77 5.90 -2.50
N THR A 89 -11.64 7.23 -2.54
CA THR A 89 -12.72 8.19 -2.23
C THR A 89 -13.07 8.98 -3.48
N ARG A 90 -14.33 8.95 -3.91
CA ARG A 90 -14.78 9.77 -5.05
C ARG A 90 -14.97 11.23 -4.62
N SER A 91 -14.50 12.14 -5.45
CA SER A 91 -14.72 13.59 -5.31
C SER A 91 -15.60 14.06 -6.45
N LEU A 92 -16.57 14.92 -6.14
CA LEU A 92 -17.47 15.52 -7.12
C LEU A 92 -16.96 16.87 -7.63
N ASN A 93 -16.15 17.58 -6.83
CA ASN A 93 -15.65 18.93 -7.15
C ASN A 93 -14.23 19.13 -6.59
N PRO A 94 -13.15 19.02 -7.41
CA PRO A 94 -13.13 18.59 -8.81
C PRO A 94 -13.53 17.11 -8.95
N ARG A 95 -14.11 16.76 -10.11
CA ARG A 95 -14.55 15.41 -10.41
C ARG A 95 -13.34 14.48 -10.56
N GLY A 96 -13.28 13.43 -9.75
CA GLY A 96 -12.15 12.51 -9.73
C GLY A 96 -12.16 11.54 -8.56
N ILE A 97 -11.05 10.85 -8.35
CA ILE A 97 -10.87 9.84 -7.31
C ILE A 97 -9.60 10.13 -6.52
N PHE A 98 -9.74 10.25 -5.20
CA PHE A 98 -8.61 10.26 -4.28
C PHE A 98 -8.26 8.82 -3.89
N VAL A 99 -7.03 8.42 -4.16
CA VAL A 99 -6.47 7.12 -3.79
C VAL A 99 -5.51 7.37 -2.64
N THR A 100 -5.84 6.85 -1.47
CA THR A 100 -5.10 7.08 -0.22
C THR A 100 -4.50 5.76 0.28
N THR A 101 -3.20 5.76 0.55
CA THR A 101 -2.48 4.65 1.17
C THR A 101 -1.62 5.15 2.32
N THR A 102 -1.31 4.29 3.29
CA THR A 102 -0.38 4.62 4.37
C THR A 102 0.75 3.61 4.37
N VAL A 103 1.96 4.10 4.12
CA VAL A 103 3.18 3.29 4.07
C VAL A 103 4.02 3.58 5.30
N VAL A 104 4.55 2.54 5.91
CA VAL A 104 5.43 2.61 7.08
C VAL A 104 6.81 2.10 6.67
N ILE A 105 7.83 2.88 6.98
CA ILE A 105 9.23 2.47 6.85
C ILE A 105 9.77 2.17 8.25
N SER A 106 10.33 0.97 8.42
CA SER A 106 10.94 0.52 9.66
C SER A 106 12.41 0.15 9.42
N PHE A 107 13.29 0.71 10.25
CA PHE A 107 14.75 0.53 10.16
C PHE A 107 15.26 -0.68 10.96
N HIS A 108 14.38 -1.46 11.59
CA HIS A 108 14.81 -2.58 12.40
C HIS A 108 13.83 -3.78 12.26
N PRO A 109 14.30 -4.97 11.81
CA PRO A 109 13.42 -6.10 11.50
C PRO A 109 12.49 -6.58 12.63
N PRO A 110 12.96 -6.77 13.89
CA PRO A 110 12.09 -7.26 14.96
C PRO A 110 11.23 -6.21 15.68
N PHE A 111 11.51 -4.90 15.56
CA PHE A 111 10.85 -3.89 16.41
C PHE A 111 10.66 -2.55 15.72
N VAL A 112 9.52 -1.90 16.01
CA VAL A 112 9.31 -0.51 15.64
C VAL A 112 10.13 0.40 16.54
N THR A 113 10.98 1.23 15.94
CA THR A 113 11.90 2.11 16.66
C THR A 113 11.48 3.58 16.58
N LYS A 114 12.20 4.45 17.30
CA LYS A 114 11.94 5.91 17.27
C LYS A 114 12.17 6.54 15.89
N VAL A 115 13.00 5.93 15.05
CA VAL A 115 13.35 6.48 13.72
C VAL A 115 12.35 6.09 12.64
N ASP A 116 11.46 5.14 12.93
CA ASP A 116 10.44 4.65 12.02
C ASP A 116 9.37 5.72 11.76
N ARG A 117 8.87 5.76 10.53
CA ARG A 117 7.94 6.80 10.08
C ARG A 117 6.78 6.21 9.29
N ALA A 118 5.62 6.82 9.44
CA ALA A 118 4.42 6.49 8.67
C ALA A 118 4.04 7.68 7.79
N TYR A 119 3.91 7.44 6.49
CA TYR A 119 3.55 8.45 5.49
C TYR A 119 2.16 8.13 4.95
N ARG A 120 1.24 9.10 5.05
CA ARG A 120 -0.07 9.03 4.41
C ARG A 120 0.01 9.67 3.05
N ILE A 121 -0.06 8.85 2.01
CA ILE A 121 0.06 9.27 0.61
C ILE A 121 -1.35 9.40 0.03
N GLN A 122 -1.59 10.48 -0.72
CA GLN A 122 -2.86 10.74 -1.37
C GLN A 122 -2.62 11.20 -2.82
N CYS A 123 -2.94 10.33 -3.77
CA CYS A 123 -2.92 10.65 -5.19
C CYS A 123 -4.34 11.05 -5.63
N PHE A 124 -4.47 12.15 -6.38
CA PHE A 124 -5.73 12.55 -6.99
C PHE A 124 -5.73 12.23 -8.49
N TYR A 125 -6.68 11.39 -8.91
CA TYR A 125 -6.90 11.07 -10.32
C TYR A 125 -8.11 11.86 -10.80
N MET A 126 -7.86 12.87 -11.63
CA MET A 126 -8.92 13.66 -12.24
C MET A 126 -9.65 12.86 -13.31
N GLU A 127 -10.98 12.90 -13.30
CA GLU A 127 -11.78 12.36 -14.39
C GLU A 127 -11.77 13.38 -15.52
N ALA A 128 -11.07 13.07 -16.62
CA ALA A 128 -11.06 13.94 -17.79
C ALA A 128 -12.33 13.70 -18.61
N ASP A 129 -13.20 14.71 -18.71
CA ASP A 129 -14.23 14.77 -19.75
C ASP A 129 -13.51 15.04 -21.09
N LYS A 130 -12.97 14.00 -21.72
CA LYS A 130 -12.48 14.11 -23.10
C LYS A 130 -13.69 14.23 -24.02
N THR A 131 -14.07 15.47 -24.37
CA THR A 131 -14.86 15.69 -25.58
C THR A 131 -13.96 15.33 -26.76
N VAL A 132 -14.17 14.14 -27.32
CA VAL A 132 -13.50 13.71 -28.55
C VAL A 132 -14.03 14.60 -29.68
N SER A 133 -13.42 15.76 -29.92
CA SER A 133 -13.69 16.55 -31.12
C SER A 133 -12.86 15.97 -32.27
N THR A 134 -13.28 14.83 -32.81
CA THR A 134 -12.81 14.44 -34.14
C THR A 134 -13.38 15.44 -35.14
N GLN A 135 -12.50 16.20 -35.81
CA GLN A 135 -12.84 16.84 -37.08
C GLN A 135 -12.96 15.73 -38.13
N LEU A 136 -14.07 15.01 -38.07
CA LEU A 136 -14.48 14.07 -39.10
C LEU A 136 -15.66 14.77 -39.77
N GLU A 137 -15.45 15.30 -40.97
CA GLU A 137 -16.54 15.53 -41.90
C GLU A 137 -17.16 14.16 -42.21
N VAL A 138 -18.09 13.74 -41.35
CA VAL A 138 -18.92 12.57 -41.58
C VAL A 138 -20.03 13.03 -42.51
N SER A 139 -19.96 12.66 -43.79
CA SER A 139 -21.19 12.58 -44.59
C SER A 139 -22.14 11.66 -43.82
N GLU A 140 -23.29 12.18 -43.41
CA GLU A 140 -24.28 11.45 -42.61
C GLU A 140 -24.58 10.09 -43.25
N ILE A 141 -23.97 9.02 -42.74
CA ILE A 141 -24.47 7.67 -42.98
C ILE A 141 -25.76 7.60 -42.18
N THR A 142 -26.88 7.39 -42.90
CA THR A 142 -28.19 7.19 -42.31
C THR A 142 -28.15 6.00 -41.36
N THR A 143 -28.08 6.27 -40.07
CA THR A 143 -28.21 5.25 -39.03
C THR A 143 -29.68 4.90 -38.91
N ALA A 144 -30.04 3.70 -39.37
CA ALA A 144 -31.32 3.11 -39.02
C ALA A 144 -31.28 2.71 -37.53
N PHE A 145 -32.13 3.32 -36.71
CA PHE A 145 -32.31 2.88 -35.33
C PHE A 145 -32.97 1.50 -35.31
N GLN A 146 -32.16 0.47 -35.03
CA GLN A 146 -32.67 -0.86 -34.72
C GLN A 146 -32.70 -1.03 -33.20
N THR A 147 -33.85 -0.74 -32.61
CA THR A 147 -34.12 -1.03 -31.20
C THR A 147 -34.46 -2.51 -31.05
N GLN A 148 -33.44 -3.34 -30.80
CA GLN A 148 -33.68 -4.70 -30.36
C GLN A 148 -33.72 -4.72 -28.83
N ILE A 149 -34.88 -5.04 -28.27
CA ILE A 149 -35.05 -5.23 -26.83
C ILE A 149 -34.36 -6.55 -26.48
N VAL A 150 -33.15 -6.47 -25.91
CA VAL A 150 -32.46 -7.65 -25.37
C VAL A 150 -32.95 -7.86 -23.94
N PRO A 151 -33.67 -8.95 -23.63
CA PRO A 151 -34.11 -9.23 -22.28
C PRO A 151 -32.91 -9.53 -21.39
N MET A 152 -32.95 -9.04 -20.15
CA MET A 152 -31.89 -9.23 -19.17
C MET A 152 -31.85 -10.71 -18.73
N PRO A 153 -30.67 -11.36 -18.71
CA PRO A 153 -30.59 -12.76 -18.34
C PRO A 153 -30.95 -12.96 -16.86
N VAL A 154 -31.71 -14.02 -16.58
CA VAL A 154 -32.10 -14.38 -15.23
C VAL A 154 -30.99 -15.22 -14.59
N CYS A 155 -30.32 -14.66 -13.59
CA CYS A 155 -29.37 -15.41 -12.77
C CYS A 155 -30.13 -16.20 -11.70
N ARG A 156 -29.99 -17.52 -11.69
CA ARG A 156 -30.48 -18.39 -10.61
C ARG A 156 -29.32 -18.80 -9.73
N TYR A 157 -29.49 -18.65 -8.41
CA TYR A 157 -28.61 -19.25 -7.42
C TYR A 157 -29.34 -20.45 -6.82
N GLU A 158 -28.63 -21.56 -6.68
CA GLU A 158 -29.08 -22.74 -5.95
C GLU A 158 -28.09 -23.00 -4.81
N ILE A 159 -28.63 -23.30 -3.64
CA ILE A 159 -27.84 -23.70 -2.48
C ILE A 159 -27.77 -25.22 -2.58
N LEU A 160 -26.57 -25.75 -2.79
CA LEU A 160 -26.34 -27.20 -2.79
C LEU A 160 -26.14 -27.65 -1.35
N ASP A 161 -27.07 -28.44 -0.84
CA ASP A 161 -26.88 -29.14 0.42
C ASP A 161 -25.94 -30.34 0.21
N MET A 162 -25.22 -30.76 1.26
CA MET A 162 -24.26 -31.88 1.18
C MET A 162 -24.88 -33.22 0.72
N VAL A 163 -26.21 -33.34 0.71
CA VAL A 163 -26.93 -34.53 0.23
C VAL A 163 -26.92 -34.60 -1.32
N ASP A 164 -27.03 -33.46 -2.01
CA ASP A 164 -27.06 -33.41 -3.48
C ASP A 164 -25.69 -33.65 -4.12
N LEU A 165 -24.60 -33.44 -3.38
CA LEU A 165 -23.24 -33.79 -3.81
C LEU A 165 -22.98 -35.30 -3.81
N VAL A 166 -23.73 -36.06 -3.01
CA VAL A 166 -23.57 -37.52 -2.91
C VAL A 166 -24.38 -38.20 -4.02
N ASP A 167 -25.59 -37.74 -4.32
CA ASP A 167 -26.43 -38.32 -5.39
C ASP A 167 -25.84 -38.11 -6.79
N ASN A 168 -25.13 -37.00 -7.03
CA ASN A 168 -24.44 -36.76 -8.31
C ASN A 168 -23.20 -37.65 -8.52
N GLN A 169 -22.72 -38.32 -7.48
CA GLN A 169 -21.59 -39.26 -7.58
C GLN A 169 -22.04 -40.72 -7.78
N TYR A 170 -23.32 -41.05 -7.53
CA TYR A 170 -23.89 -42.39 -7.76
C TYR A 170 -24.66 -42.56 -9.08
N ASN A 171 -24.93 -41.47 -9.83
CA ASN A 171 -25.50 -41.54 -11.20
C ASN A 171 -24.43 -41.53 -12.32
N LEU A 172 -23.15 -41.73 -11.98
CA LEU A 172 -22.04 -41.94 -12.92
C LEU A 172 -21.54 -43.40 -12.94
N LEU A 173 -22.34 -44.34 -12.42
CA LEU A 173 -22.24 -45.79 -12.68
C LEU A 173 -23.55 -46.32 -13.25
#